data_AF-A0A4R6YGD8-F1
#
_entry.id   AF-A0A4R6YGD8-F1
#
_cell.length_a   1.000
_cell.length_b   1.000
_cell.length_c   1.000
_cell.angle_alpha   90.00
_cell.angle_beta   90.00
_cell.angle_gamma   90.00
#
_symmetry.space_group_name_H-M   'P 1'
#
loop_
_entity.id
_entity.type
_entity.pdbx_description
1 polymer ?
#
loop_
_entity_poly.entity_id
_entity_poly.type
_entity_poly.pdbx_seq_one_letter_code
_entity_poly.pdbx_strand_id
1 'polypeptide(L)'
;MPMQDGPMAVESKPTGRKIRDRIPRPRKKVTWPQARAFSVHLLTASGSFLAFVSLVAASEERWTAMFWWLGLALFVDGIDGPIARKLEVKEILPTWSGELLDNIIDYVTYVLIPAFALYQFGLMGERLSFLSAAIIVVSSAIYYADTGMKTKENFFKGFPVVWNMVVFTLFVVGPREWVSFGVVVICGLLTFVPVNFLHPVRVKRLRPVNLTVTLLWCAFGILALAESALAEFYSQIGILAENVSQFTKAGISVTGLYLFCIGGIMQFFPKLGAKRT
;
A
#
# COMPACT_ATOMS: atom_id res chain seq x y z
N MET A 1 -52.20 42.88 68.24
CA MET A 1 -51.07 42.64 67.31
C MET A 1 -50.69 41.16 67.38
N PRO A 2 -50.26 40.53 66.27
CA PRO A 2 -50.91 39.35 65.69
C PRO A 2 -50.05 38.07 65.76
N MET A 3 -50.64 36.89 65.57
CA MET A 3 -50.07 35.67 64.95
C MET A 3 -51.21 34.64 64.80
N GLN A 4 -51.37 33.82 63.77
CA GLN A 4 -50.74 33.62 62.46
C GLN A 4 -51.64 32.58 61.77
N ASP A 5 -52.09 32.84 60.55
CA ASP A 5 -52.58 31.78 59.64
C ASP A 5 -52.20 32.18 58.21
N GLY A 6 -51.42 31.33 57.54
CA GLY A 6 -51.03 31.50 56.14
C GLY A 6 -50.19 30.32 55.64
N PRO A 7 -50.42 29.81 54.42
CA PRO A 7 -50.30 28.39 54.09
C PRO A 7 -48.89 27.93 53.72
N MET A 8 -48.62 26.63 53.91
CA MET A 8 -47.42 25.96 53.40
C MET A 8 -47.41 25.96 51.87
N ALA A 9 -46.49 26.71 51.28
CA ALA A 9 -46.22 26.68 49.85
C ALA A 9 -45.55 25.34 49.47
N VAL A 10 -46.18 24.60 48.57
CA VAL A 10 -45.66 23.36 47.99
C VAL A 10 -44.53 23.72 47.02
N GLU A 11 -43.32 23.25 47.33
CA GLU A 11 -42.14 23.42 46.50
C GLU A 11 -42.25 22.54 45.24
N SER A 12 -42.44 23.16 44.07
CA SER A 12 -42.52 22.45 42.78
C SER A 12 -41.12 21.98 42.33
N LYS A 13 -40.90 20.66 42.29
CA LYS A 13 -39.66 20.04 41.75
C LYS A 13 -39.37 20.52 40.32
N PRO A 14 -38.09 20.75 39.94
CA PRO A 14 -37.75 21.16 38.59
C PRO A 14 -38.03 20.02 37.61
N THR A 15 -38.80 20.34 36.57
CA THR A 15 -39.11 19.47 35.44
C THR A 15 -37.82 19.02 34.76
N GLY A 16 -37.59 17.70 34.68
CA GLY A 16 -36.39 17.13 34.09
C GLY A 16 -36.21 17.58 32.64
N ARG A 17 -35.05 18.19 32.32
CA ARG A 17 -34.66 18.53 30.94
C ARG A 17 -34.89 17.34 30.01
N LYS A 18 -35.62 17.56 28.91
CA LYS A 18 -35.91 16.53 27.90
C LYS A 18 -34.59 15.94 27.40
N ILE A 19 -34.52 14.61 27.26
CA ILE A 19 -33.32 13.88 26.83
C ILE A 19 -32.70 14.46 25.54
N ARG A 20 -33.53 15.03 24.65
CA ARG A 20 -33.10 15.73 23.44
C ARG A 20 -32.12 16.89 23.67
N ASP A 21 -32.17 17.54 24.83
CA ASP A 21 -31.29 18.66 25.19
C ASP A 21 -29.94 18.19 25.75
N ARG A 22 -29.80 16.88 26.02
CA ARG A 22 -28.56 16.26 26.49
C ARG A 22 -27.71 15.69 25.36
N ILE A 23 -28.24 15.63 24.14
CA ILE A 23 -27.49 15.17 22.97
C ILE A 23 -26.74 16.36 22.38
N PRO A 24 -25.41 16.45 22.54
CA PRO A 24 -24.63 17.53 21.92
C PRO A 24 -24.83 17.47 20.40
N ARG A 25 -25.53 18.47 19.84
CA ARG A 25 -25.64 18.60 18.39
C ARG A 25 -24.26 19.01 17.85
N PRO A 26 -23.72 18.34 16.82
CA PRO A 26 -22.46 18.77 16.21
C PRO A 26 -22.60 20.22 15.74
N ARG A 27 -21.85 21.12 16.38
CA ARG A 27 -21.95 22.58 16.20
C ARG A 27 -21.36 23.09 14.87
N LYS A 28 -20.58 22.27 14.15
CA LYS A 28 -19.90 22.68 12.91
C LYS A 28 -20.64 22.15 11.69
N LYS A 29 -21.10 23.07 10.83
CA LYS A 29 -21.54 22.74 9.47
C LYS A 29 -20.31 22.28 8.67
N VAL A 30 -20.35 21.08 8.11
CA VAL A 30 -19.30 20.59 7.20
C VAL A 30 -19.31 21.47 5.96
N THR A 31 -18.16 22.05 5.60
CA THR A 31 -18.04 22.87 4.40
C THR A 31 -17.82 21.99 3.16
N TRP A 32 -18.18 22.48 1.98
CA TRP A 32 -17.90 21.80 0.71
C TRP A 32 -16.41 21.44 0.53
N PRO A 33 -15.44 22.34 0.84
CA PRO A 33 -14.02 22.00 0.85
C PRO A 33 -13.67 20.85 1.80
N GLN A 34 -14.25 20.81 3.01
CA GLN A 34 -14.04 19.72 3.96
C GLN A 34 -14.59 18.38 3.46
N ALA A 35 -15.77 18.39 2.84
CA ALA A 35 -16.35 17.19 2.24
C ALA A 35 -15.48 16.65 1.08
N ARG A 36 -14.97 17.53 0.21
CA ARG A 36 -14.06 17.16 -0.89
C ARG A 36 -12.70 16.66 -0.40
N ALA A 37 -12.15 17.28 0.65
CA ALA A 37 -10.92 16.80 1.27
C ALA A 37 -11.12 15.42 1.90
N PHE A 38 -12.26 15.22 2.59
CA PHE A 38 -12.58 13.95 3.24
C PHE A 38 -12.85 12.82 2.25
N SER A 39 -13.39 13.11 1.05
CA SER A 39 -13.57 12.09 0.02
C SER A 39 -12.25 11.47 -0.44
N VAL A 40 -11.12 12.17 -0.29
CA VAL A 40 -9.81 11.59 -0.57
C VAL A 40 -9.45 10.52 0.47
N HIS A 41 -9.75 10.74 1.75
CA HIS A 41 -9.59 9.68 2.77
C HIS A 41 -10.51 8.49 2.53
N LEU A 42 -11.73 8.71 2.00
CA LEU A 42 -12.60 7.60 1.60
C LEU A 42 -12.04 6.82 0.40
N LEU A 43 -11.43 7.53 -0.56
CA LEU A 43 -10.73 6.90 -1.68
C LEU A 43 -9.56 6.05 -1.18
N THR A 44 -8.66 6.62 -0.38
CA THR A 44 -7.55 5.89 0.25
C THR A 44 -8.09 4.68 1.04
N ALA A 45 -9.09 4.89 1.92
CA ALA A 45 -9.69 3.84 2.73
C ALA A 45 -10.31 2.70 1.91
N SER A 46 -10.80 2.97 0.69
CA SER A 46 -11.28 1.91 -0.21
C SER A 46 -10.20 0.88 -0.53
N GLY A 47 -8.92 1.26 -0.51
CA GLY A 47 -7.77 0.36 -0.63
C GLY A 47 -7.76 -0.75 0.43
N SER A 48 -8.26 -0.50 1.64
CA SER A 48 -8.38 -1.53 2.68
C SER A 48 -9.40 -2.61 2.33
N PHE A 49 -10.51 -2.25 1.65
CA PHE A 49 -11.49 -3.23 1.18
C PHE A 49 -10.93 -4.03 0.01
N LEU A 50 -10.21 -3.38 -0.92
CA LEU A 50 -9.51 -4.08 -2.00
C LEU A 50 -8.46 -5.06 -1.46
N ALA A 51 -7.72 -4.67 -0.42
CA ALA A 51 -6.80 -5.54 0.29
C ALA A 51 -7.52 -6.75 0.92
N PHE A 52 -8.67 -6.52 1.56
CA PHE A 52 -9.48 -7.61 2.11
C PHE A 52 -9.93 -8.61 1.04
N VAL A 53 -10.48 -8.14 -0.09
CA VAL A 53 -10.91 -9.03 -1.17
C VAL A 53 -9.71 -9.75 -1.82
N SER A 54 -8.55 -9.09 -1.92
CA SER A 54 -7.31 -9.72 -2.35
C SER A 54 -6.88 -10.87 -1.44
N LEU A 55 -6.93 -10.66 -0.12
CA LEU A 55 -6.63 -11.69 0.87
C LEU A 55 -7.60 -12.88 0.80
N VAL A 56 -8.90 -12.62 0.60
CA VAL A 56 -9.89 -13.68 0.38
C VAL A 56 -9.51 -14.51 -0.85
N ALA A 57 -9.20 -13.86 -1.97
CA ALA A 57 -8.77 -14.55 -3.19
C ALA A 57 -7.48 -15.36 -2.96
N ALA A 58 -6.52 -14.82 -2.20
CA ALA A 58 -5.29 -15.53 -1.84
C ALA A 58 -5.58 -16.79 -1.00
N SER A 59 -6.52 -16.71 -0.05
CA SER A 59 -6.90 -17.84 0.80
C SER A 59 -7.62 -18.95 0.06
N GLU A 60 -8.26 -18.61 -1.06
CA GLU A 60 -8.88 -19.54 -2.00
C GLU A 60 -7.91 -20.01 -3.11
N GLU A 61 -6.61 -19.68 -2.99
CA GLU A 61 -5.56 -19.99 -3.97
C GLU A 61 -5.83 -19.42 -5.38
N ARG A 62 -6.64 -18.37 -5.47
CA ARG A 62 -6.96 -17.66 -6.72
C ARG A 62 -5.94 -16.54 -6.97
N TRP A 63 -4.71 -16.93 -7.26
CA TRP A 63 -3.54 -16.04 -7.35
C TRP A 63 -3.71 -14.90 -8.36
N THR A 64 -4.23 -15.19 -9.56
CA THR A 64 -4.47 -14.18 -10.59
C THR A 64 -5.45 -13.11 -10.09
N ALA A 65 -6.54 -13.52 -9.43
CA ALA A 65 -7.52 -12.60 -8.86
C ALA A 65 -6.93 -11.78 -7.70
N MET A 66 -6.16 -12.41 -6.80
CA MET A 66 -5.46 -11.74 -5.70
C MET A 66 -4.62 -10.57 -6.23
N PHE A 67 -3.79 -10.80 -7.26
CA PHE A 67 -2.94 -9.76 -7.84
C PHE A 67 -3.71 -8.70 -8.63
N TRP A 68 -4.85 -9.03 -9.27
CA TRP A 68 -5.73 -8.00 -9.85
C TRP A 68 -6.25 -7.05 -8.78
N TRP A 69 -6.66 -7.56 -7.62
CA TRP A 69 -7.10 -6.73 -6.50
C TRP A 69 -5.97 -5.88 -5.90
N LEU A 70 -4.75 -6.44 -5.78
CA LEU A 70 -3.57 -5.65 -5.38
C LEU A 70 -3.22 -4.59 -6.41
N GLY A 71 -3.33 -4.90 -7.71
CA GLY A 71 -3.11 -3.94 -8.79
C GLY A 71 -4.12 -2.80 -8.77
N LEU A 72 -5.39 -3.09 -8.46
CA LEU A 72 -6.41 -2.06 -8.27
C LEU A 72 -6.15 -1.21 -7.01
N ALA A 73 -5.70 -1.83 -5.91
CA ALA A 73 -5.31 -1.09 -4.71
C ALA A 73 -4.10 -0.16 -4.97
N LEU A 74 -3.09 -0.65 -5.71
CA LEU A 74 -1.95 0.14 -6.16
C LEU A 74 -2.38 1.31 -7.06
N PHE A 75 -3.38 1.11 -7.91
CA PHE A 75 -3.93 2.20 -8.72
C PHE A 75 -4.58 3.28 -7.85
N VAL A 76 -5.34 2.89 -6.82
CA VAL A 76 -5.94 3.81 -5.83
C VAL A 76 -4.87 4.62 -5.08
N ASP A 77 -3.84 3.95 -4.55
CA ASP A 77 -2.67 4.59 -3.89
C ASP A 77 -1.91 5.54 -4.84
N GLY A 78 -1.78 5.15 -6.11
CA GLY A 78 -1.13 5.99 -7.12
C GLY A 78 -1.85 7.32 -7.37
N ILE A 79 -3.18 7.37 -7.22
CA ILE A 79 -3.99 8.56 -7.52
C ILE A 79 -4.35 9.40 -6.29
N ASP A 80 -4.47 8.81 -5.10
CA ASP A 80 -4.96 9.52 -3.92
C ASP A 80 -3.98 10.61 -3.43
N GLY A 81 -2.68 10.35 -3.42
CA GLY A 81 -1.66 11.28 -3.00
C GLY A 81 -1.59 12.53 -3.89
N PRO A 82 -1.55 12.40 -5.23
CA PRO A 82 -1.68 13.55 -6.14
C PRO A 82 -2.95 14.37 -5.90
N ILE A 83 -4.10 13.72 -5.71
CA ILE A 83 -5.38 14.39 -5.45
C ILE A 83 -5.35 15.10 -4.09
N ALA A 84 -4.84 14.45 -3.04
CA ALA A 84 -4.72 15.00 -1.69
C ALA A 84 -3.88 16.29 -1.68
N ARG A 85 -2.78 16.30 -2.45
CA ARG A 85 -1.91 17.47 -2.60
C ARG A 85 -2.60 18.61 -3.35
N LYS A 86 -3.34 18.29 -4.41
CA LYS A 86 -4.09 19.30 -5.19
C LYS A 86 -5.25 19.91 -4.40
N LEU A 87 -5.81 19.17 -3.44
CA LEU A 87 -6.91 19.63 -2.58
C LEU A 87 -6.44 20.15 -1.22
N GLU A 88 -5.13 20.29 -0.99
CA GLU A 88 -4.57 20.82 0.27
C GLU A 88 -5.16 20.14 1.52
N VAL A 89 -5.38 18.82 1.45
CA VAL A 89 -6.14 18.05 2.46
C VAL A 89 -5.57 18.25 3.87
N LYS A 90 -4.24 18.33 4.01
CA LYS A 90 -3.56 18.54 5.30
C LYS A 90 -3.91 19.89 5.93
N GLU A 91 -4.15 20.91 5.13
CA GLU A 91 -4.52 22.25 5.60
C GLU A 91 -6.02 22.31 5.94
N ILE A 92 -6.86 21.64 5.15
CA ILE A 92 -8.32 21.62 5.32
C ILE A 92 -8.76 20.69 6.47
N LEU A 93 -8.08 19.55 6.66
CA LEU A 93 -8.38 18.50 7.63
C LEU A 93 -7.15 18.15 8.49
N PRO A 94 -6.63 19.08 9.31
CA PRO A 94 -5.37 18.90 10.03
C PRO A 94 -5.40 17.81 11.11
N THR A 95 -6.59 17.36 11.53
CA THR A 95 -6.77 16.28 12.51
C THR A 95 -6.84 14.88 11.87
N TRP A 96 -6.79 14.78 10.54
CA TRP A 96 -6.83 13.52 9.82
C TRP A 96 -5.48 13.26 9.17
N SER A 97 -4.83 12.17 9.57
CA SER A 97 -3.53 11.78 9.01
C SER A 97 -3.74 10.86 7.81
N GLY A 98 -3.61 11.42 6.60
CA GLY A 98 -3.54 10.61 5.37
C GLY A 98 -2.35 9.66 5.39
N GLU A 99 -1.18 10.13 5.83
CA GLU A 99 0.04 9.31 5.92
C GLU A 99 -0.11 8.09 6.83
N LEU A 100 -0.82 8.22 7.97
CA LEU A 100 -1.08 7.06 8.84
C LEU A 100 -2.05 6.08 8.17
N LEU A 101 -3.07 6.59 7.49
CA LEU A 101 -4.02 5.75 6.77
C LEU A 101 -3.33 4.99 5.63
N ASP A 102 -2.52 5.68 4.82
CA ASP A 102 -1.71 5.10 3.74
C ASP A 102 -0.78 4.02 4.31
N ASN A 103 -0.03 4.30 5.38
CA ASN A 103 0.89 3.34 5.99
C ASN A 103 0.19 2.05 6.46
N ILE A 104 -1.04 2.15 7.00
CA ILE A 104 -1.82 0.97 7.41
C ILE A 104 -2.18 0.13 6.19
N ILE A 105 -2.66 0.77 5.12
CA ILE A 105 -3.10 0.08 3.92
C ILE A 105 -1.90 -0.52 3.17
N ASP A 106 -0.82 0.25 3.00
CA ASP A 106 0.44 -0.20 2.41
C ASP A 106 1.02 -1.39 3.16
N TYR A 107 0.96 -1.39 4.50
CA TYR A 107 1.42 -2.56 5.25
C TYR A 107 0.61 -3.81 4.91
N VAL A 108 -0.70 -3.69 4.71
CA VAL A 108 -1.52 -4.84 4.31
C VAL A 108 -1.24 -5.24 2.87
N THR A 109 -1.25 -4.31 1.92
CA THR A 109 -1.15 -4.57 0.48
C THR A 109 0.26 -4.90 0.02
N TYR A 110 1.28 -4.26 0.61
CA TYR A 110 2.68 -4.41 0.20
C TYR A 110 3.43 -5.40 1.06
N VAL A 111 2.94 -5.78 2.24
CA VAL A 111 3.65 -6.70 3.17
C VAL A 111 2.85 -7.94 3.48
N LEU A 112 1.70 -7.80 4.16
CA LEU A 112 1.00 -8.94 4.72
C LEU A 112 0.46 -9.88 3.65
N ILE A 113 -0.23 -9.34 2.64
CA ILE A 113 -0.79 -10.16 1.55
C ILE A 113 0.33 -10.83 0.74
N PRO A 114 1.40 -10.13 0.31
CA PRO A 114 2.54 -10.77 -0.33
C PRO A 114 3.22 -11.86 0.52
N ALA A 115 3.38 -11.65 1.82
CA ALA A 115 3.94 -12.64 2.73
C ALA A 115 3.05 -13.88 2.85
N PHE A 116 1.73 -13.67 3.01
CA PHE A 116 0.75 -14.74 3.03
C PHE A 116 0.75 -15.53 1.72
N ALA A 117 0.76 -14.84 0.58
CA ALA A 117 0.79 -15.46 -0.73
C ALA A 117 2.05 -16.31 -0.93
N LEU A 118 3.23 -15.79 -0.57
CA LEU A 118 4.48 -16.53 -0.67
C LEU A 118 4.53 -17.75 0.26
N TYR A 119 3.90 -17.64 1.43
CA TYR A 119 3.74 -18.75 2.36
C TYR A 119 2.86 -19.86 1.76
N GLN A 120 1.67 -19.50 1.28
CA GLN A 120 0.64 -20.43 0.84
C GLN A 120 0.90 -21.01 -0.57
N PHE A 121 1.49 -20.24 -1.49
CA PHE A 121 1.73 -20.66 -2.89
C PHE A 121 2.75 -21.80 -3.02
N GLY A 122 3.57 -22.03 -2.00
CA GLY A 122 4.47 -23.19 -1.96
C GLY A 122 5.71 -23.11 -2.87
N LEU A 123 6.05 -21.94 -3.42
CA LEU A 123 7.18 -21.73 -4.36
C LEU A 123 8.55 -22.24 -3.87
N MET A 124 8.75 -22.32 -2.54
CA MET A 124 10.04 -22.68 -1.95
C MET A 124 9.94 -23.75 -0.84
N GLY A 125 8.84 -24.49 -0.82
CA GLY A 125 8.54 -25.48 0.21
C GLY A 125 8.22 -24.87 1.58
N GLU A 126 7.55 -25.65 2.43
CA GLU A 126 6.94 -25.19 3.69
C GLU A 126 7.90 -24.39 4.60
N ARG A 127 9.11 -24.92 4.81
CA ARG A 127 10.09 -24.34 5.75
C ARG A 127 10.63 -22.98 5.28
N LEU A 128 11.03 -22.86 4.01
CA LEU A 128 11.58 -21.60 3.48
C LEU A 128 10.48 -20.58 3.26
N SER A 129 9.28 -21.01 2.86
CA SER A 129 8.10 -20.16 2.74
C SER A 129 7.71 -19.54 4.08
N PHE A 130 7.69 -20.33 5.16
CA PHE A 130 7.44 -19.84 6.51
C PHE A 130 8.49 -18.82 6.97
N LEU A 131 9.78 -19.14 6.79
CA LEU A 131 10.86 -18.23 7.16
C LEU A 131 10.85 -16.94 6.33
N SER A 132 10.52 -17.03 5.04
CA SER A 132 10.39 -15.86 4.16
C SER A 132 9.26 -14.93 4.62
N ALA A 133 8.09 -15.49 4.97
CA ALA A 133 7.00 -14.71 5.51
C ALA A 133 7.40 -14.00 6.82
N ALA A 134 8.11 -14.69 7.72
CA ALA A 134 8.63 -14.09 8.95
C ALA A 134 9.60 -12.93 8.67
N ILE A 135 10.55 -13.10 7.74
CA ILE A 135 11.49 -12.05 7.32
C ILE A 135 10.71 -10.84 6.80
N ILE A 136 9.78 -11.05 5.87
CA ILE A 136 8.99 -10.00 5.24
C ILE A 136 8.21 -9.20 6.28
N VAL A 137 7.45 -9.87 7.15
CA VAL A 137 6.55 -9.20 8.11
C VAL A 137 7.36 -8.46 9.18
N VAL A 138 8.37 -9.10 9.78
CA VAL A 138 9.14 -8.51 10.89
C VAL A 138 10.02 -7.37 10.41
N SER A 139 10.76 -7.54 9.30
CA SER A 139 11.64 -6.47 8.81
C SER A 139 10.85 -5.23 8.41
N SER A 140 9.69 -5.43 7.80
CA SER A 140 8.80 -4.36 7.36
C SER A 140 8.20 -3.59 8.52
N ALA A 141 7.73 -4.28 9.57
CA ALA A 141 7.19 -3.62 10.76
C ALA A 141 8.22 -2.69 11.42
N ILE A 142 9.48 -3.15 11.51
CA ILE A 142 10.59 -2.34 12.04
C ILE A 142 10.89 -1.17 11.09
N TYR A 143 10.90 -1.39 9.78
CA TYR A 143 11.13 -0.32 8.80
C TYR A 143 10.09 0.79 8.88
N TYR A 144 8.80 0.46 9.00
CA TYR A 144 7.73 1.47 9.19
C TYR A 144 7.87 2.27 10.49
N ALA A 145 8.57 1.74 11.49
CA ALA A 145 8.89 2.48 12.71
C ALA A 145 10.05 3.48 12.54
N ASP A 146 10.84 3.40 11.45
CA ASP A 146 11.94 4.32 11.18
C ASP A 146 11.44 5.66 10.63
N THR A 147 11.55 6.71 11.44
CA THR A 147 11.22 8.09 11.05
C THR A 147 12.22 8.71 10.08
N GLY A 148 13.38 8.07 9.86
CA GLY A 148 14.46 8.48 8.96
C GLY A 148 14.48 7.79 7.59
N MET A 149 13.43 7.07 7.22
CA MET A 149 13.40 6.25 6.00
C MET A 149 13.41 7.03 4.66
N LYS A 150 13.11 8.34 4.67
CA LYS A 150 13.08 9.18 3.46
C LYS A 150 14.26 10.16 3.46
N THR A 151 15.03 10.16 2.38
CA THR A 151 16.12 11.12 2.16
C THR A 151 15.59 12.50 1.73
N LYS A 152 16.46 13.52 1.75
CA LYS A 152 16.13 14.89 1.27
C LYS A 152 15.66 14.93 -0.19
N GLU A 153 16.15 14.00 -1.02
CA GLU A 153 15.76 13.90 -2.43
C GLU A 153 14.51 13.02 -2.66
N ASN A 154 13.87 12.54 -1.59
CA ASN A 154 12.74 11.59 -1.60
C ASN A 154 13.10 10.17 -2.08
N PHE A 155 14.37 9.77 -2.08
CA PHE A 155 14.72 8.35 -2.09
C PHE A 155 14.32 7.72 -0.76
N PHE A 156 13.97 6.44 -0.80
CA PHE A 156 13.91 5.62 0.40
C PHE A 156 15.32 5.19 0.80
N LYS A 157 15.60 5.15 2.10
CA LYS A 157 16.88 4.69 2.66
C LYS A 157 16.68 3.27 3.18
N GLY A 158 17.28 2.29 2.51
CA GLY A 158 17.00 0.87 2.69
C GLY A 158 15.89 0.37 1.76
N PHE A 159 15.81 -0.95 1.60
CA PHE A 159 14.78 -1.58 0.75
C PHE A 159 13.38 -1.19 1.23
N PRO A 160 12.57 -0.51 0.39
CA PRO A 160 11.38 0.19 0.85
C PRO A 160 10.15 -0.68 0.86
N VAL A 161 10.20 -1.85 1.51
CA VAL A 161 9.02 -2.68 1.85
C VAL A 161 8.04 -2.93 0.68
N VAL A 162 8.49 -2.78 -0.56
CA VAL A 162 7.73 -3.00 -1.80
C VAL A 162 7.68 -4.50 -2.13
N TRP A 163 7.30 -5.33 -1.16
CA TRP A 163 7.28 -6.78 -1.32
C TRP A 163 6.22 -7.23 -2.31
N ASN A 164 5.15 -6.45 -2.51
CA ASN A 164 4.21 -6.67 -3.61
C ASN A 164 4.92 -6.78 -4.97
N MET A 165 5.87 -5.88 -5.28
CA MET A 165 6.61 -5.90 -6.54
C MET A 165 7.55 -7.12 -6.63
N VAL A 166 8.25 -7.42 -5.54
CA VAL A 166 9.20 -8.54 -5.47
C VAL A 166 8.46 -9.87 -5.59
N VAL A 167 7.45 -10.10 -4.74
CA VAL A 167 6.66 -11.33 -4.73
C VAL A 167 5.91 -11.51 -6.04
N PHE A 168 5.30 -10.45 -6.59
CA PHE A 168 4.69 -10.54 -7.92
C PHE A 168 5.69 -10.98 -9.00
N THR A 169 6.89 -10.41 -8.98
CA THR A 169 7.96 -10.82 -9.92
C THR A 169 8.35 -12.28 -9.72
N LEU A 170 8.48 -12.76 -8.48
CA LEU A 170 8.78 -14.17 -8.18
C LEU A 170 7.67 -15.11 -8.67
N PHE A 171 6.40 -14.74 -8.52
CA PHE A 171 5.26 -15.52 -9.00
C PHE A 171 5.25 -15.62 -10.53
N VAL A 172 5.50 -14.50 -11.22
CA VAL A 172 5.50 -14.48 -12.69
C VAL A 172 6.69 -15.24 -13.28
N VAL A 173 7.87 -15.05 -12.70
CA VAL A 173 9.10 -15.67 -13.22
C VAL A 173 9.20 -17.14 -12.82
N GLY A 174 8.71 -17.51 -11.64
CA GLY A 174 8.82 -18.86 -11.07
C GLY A 174 10.27 -19.37 -10.96
N PRO A 175 11.21 -18.61 -10.34
CA PRO A 175 12.58 -19.08 -10.20
C PRO A 175 12.69 -20.24 -9.19
N ARG A 176 13.83 -20.93 -9.20
CA ARG A 176 14.13 -22.04 -8.28
C ARG A 176 13.99 -21.61 -6.81
N GLU A 177 13.56 -22.54 -5.96
CA GLU A 177 13.28 -22.33 -4.53
C GLU A 177 14.35 -21.49 -3.81
N TRP A 178 15.61 -21.91 -3.90
CA TRP A 178 16.74 -21.25 -3.24
C TRP A 178 17.06 -19.86 -3.82
N VAL A 179 16.77 -19.63 -5.10
CA VAL A 179 16.91 -18.31 -5.72
C VAL A 179 15.86 -17.36 -5.17
N SER A 180 14.60 -17.80 -5.11
CA SER A 180 13.49 -17.05 -4.52
C SER A 180 13.75 -16.71 -3.05
N PHE A 181 14.18 -17.69 -2.27
CA PHE A 181 14.55 -17.49 -0.86
C PHE A 181 15.71 -16.50 -0.71
N GLY A 182 16.76 -16.65 -1.52
CA GLY A 182 17.91 -15.74 -1.52
C GLY A 182 17.51 -14.29 -1.81
N VAL A 183 16.61 -14.06 -2.77
CA VAL A 183 16.06 -12.71 -3.05
C VAL A 183 15.36 -12.15 -1.81
N VAL A 184 14.53 -12.94 -1.12
CA VAL A 184 13.85 -12.47 0.10
C VAL A 184 14.85 -12.10 1.20
N VAL A 185 15.85 -12.96 1.46
CA VAL A 185 16.89 -12.68 2.46
C VAL A 185 17.65 -11.40 2.11
N ILE A 186 18.07 -11.23 0.85
CA ILE A 186 18.79 -10.04 0.40
C ILE A 186 17.94 -8.79 0.58
N CYS A 187 16.67 -8.79 0.16
CA CYS A 187 15.76 -7.66 0.35
C CYS A 187 15.56 -7.34 1.84
N GLY A 188 15.35 -8.35 2.68
CA GLY A 188 15.19 -8.18 4.13
C GLY A 188 16.42 -7.59 4.81
N LEU A 189 17.63 -7.98 4.38
CA LEU A 189 18.88 -7.37 4.84
C LEU A 189 19.02 -5.93 4.34
N LEU A 190 18.74 -5.69 3.06
CA LEU A 190 18.82 -4.36 2.44
C LEU A 190 17.87 -3.34 3.07
N THR A 191 16.79 -3.78 3.73
CA THR A 191 15.92 -2.91 4.55
C THR A 191 16.73 -2.12 5.59
N PHE A 192 17.80 -2.69 6.14
CA PHE A 192 18.61 -2.09 7.20
C PHE A 192 19.94 -1.49 6.71
N VAL A 193 20.21 -1.53 5.40
CA VAL A 193 21.42 -0.98 4.79
C VAL A 193 21.10 0.41 4.22
N PRO A 194 21.95 1.44 4.40
CA PRO A 194 21.70 2.80 3.92
C PRO A 194 21.92 2.96 2.39
N VAL A 195 21.26 2.12 1.60
CA VAL A 195 21.21 2.20 0.12
C VAL A 195 19.94 2.93 -0.29
N ASN A 196 20.04 3.83 -1.27
CA ASN A 196 18.90 4.57 -1.78
C ASN A 196 18.06 3.70 -2.71
N PHE A 197 16.75 3.68 -2.49
CA PHE A 197 15.79 3.08 -3.41
C PHE A 197 14.87 4.15 -4.00
N LEU A 198 14.47 3.94 -5.25
CA LEU A 198 13.71 4.90 -6.03
C LEU A 198 12.27 5.02 -5.51
N HIS A 199 11.82 6.25 -5.26
CA HIS A 199 10.39 6.55 -5.29
C HIS A 199 10.00 7.00 -6.72
N PRO A 200 9.10 6.28 -7.43
CA PRO A 200 8.85 6.50 -8.86
C PRO A 200 8.44 7.92 -9.24
N VAL A 201 7.59 8.56 -8.41
CA VAL A 201 7.00 9.88 -8.70
C VAL A 201 7.75 11.02 -7.99
N ARG A 202 8.23 10.80 -6.76
CA ARG A 202 8.75 11.87 -5.90
C ARG A 202 10.18 12.25 -6.22
N VAL A 203 11.02 11.28 -6.60
CA VAL A 203 12.41 11.55 -7.02
C VAL A 203 12.39 12.42 -8.28
N LYS A 204 13.13 13.53 -8.26
CA LYS A 204 13.21 14.49 -9.39
C LYS A 204 14.23 14.05 -10.45
N ARG A 205 15.33 13.43 -10.03
CA ARG A 205 16.40 12.94 -10.89
C ARG A 205 15.87 11.82 -11.79
N LEU A 206 16.15 11.93 -13.09
CA LEU A 206 15.70 10.97 -14.13
C LEU A 206 14.18 10.67 -14.12
N ARG A 207 13.35 11.55 -13.54
CA ARG A 207 11.92 11.26 -13.33
C ARG A 207 11.17 10.77 -14.58
N PRO A 208 11.33 11.37 -15.78
CA PRO A 208 10.65 10.86 -16.97
C PRO A 208 11.02 9.40 -17.27
N VAL A 209 12.31 9.06 -17.22
CA VAL A 209 12.81 7.70 -17.47
C VAL A 209 12.28 6.73 -16.40
N ASN A 210 12.43 7.10 -15.14
CA ASN A 210 12.00 6.28 -14.01
C ASN A 210 10.49 5.99 -14.04
N LEU A 211 9.69 7.01 -14.38
CA LEU A 211 8.25 6.86 -14.53
C LEU A 211 7.90 6.00 -15.75
N THR A 212 8.58 6.18 -16.89
CA THR A 212 8.40 5.32 -18.06
C THR A 212 8.69 3.86 -17.73
N VAL A 213 9.81 3.56 -17.05
CA VAL A 213 10.14 2.18 -16.67
C VAL A 213 9.14 1.61 -15.66
N THR A 214 8.63 2.45 -14.74
CA THR A 214 7.56 2.04 -13.81
C THR A 214 6.29 1.68 -14.57
N LEU A 215 5.88 2.51 -15.54
CA LEU A 215 4.71 2.24 -16.38
C LEU A 215 4.88 0.99 -17.25
N LEU A 216 6.09 0.75 -17.78
CA LEU A 216 6.41 -0.47 -18.51
C LEU A 216 6.32 -1.69 -17.59
N TRP A 217 6.84 -1.62 -16.36
CA TRP A 217 6.69 -2.69 -15.37
C TRP A 217 5.22 -2.99 -15.08
N CYS A 218 4.39 -1.96 -14.89
CA CYS A 218 2.94 -2.12 -14.72
C CYS A 218 2.27 -2.73 -15.96
N ALA A 219 2.66 -2.31 -17.18
CA ALA A 219 2.11 -2.85 -18.41
C ALA A 219 2.45 -4.33 -18.60
N PHE A 220 3.69 -4.74 -18.33
CA PHE A 220 4.05 -6.16 -18.32
C PHE A 220 3.35 -6.92 -17.20
N GLY A 221 3.10 -6.31 -16.03
CA GLY A 221 2.31 -6.91 -14.97
C GLY A 221 0.87 -7.19 -15.38
N ILE A 222 0.21 -6.22 -16.01
CA ILE A 222 -1.13 -6.38 -16.59
C ILE A 222 -1.12 -7.49 -17.65
N LEU A 223 -0.11 -7.51 -18.52
CA LEU A 223 0.03 -8.55 -19.54
C LEU A 223 0.20 -9.94 -18.91
N ALA A 224 1.02 -10.08 -17.86
CA ALA A 224 1.22 -11.34 -17.15
C ALA A 224 -0.08 -11.85 -16.52
N LEU A 225 -0.86 -10.95 -15.91
CA LEU A 225 -2.16 -11.31 -15.33
C LEU A 225 -3.19 -11.68 -16.40
N ALA A 226 -3.17 -11.02 -17.55
CA ALA A 226 -4.04 -11.35 -18.68
C ALA A 226 -3.68 -12.70 -19.31
N GLU A 227 -2.39 -12.98 -19.52
CA GLU A 227 -1.89 -14.28 -19.98
C GLU A 227 -2.27 -15.40 -19.00
N SER A 228 -2.08 -15.17 -17.69
CA SER A 228 -2.45 -16.12 -16.63
C SER A 228 -3.96 -16.40 -16.60
N ALA A 229 -4.79 -15.35 -16.68
CA ALA A 229 -6.25 -15.51 -16.71
C ALA A 229 -6.72 -16.28 -17.95
N LEU A 230 -6.09 -16.03 -19.10
CA LEU A 230 -6.39 -16.74 -20.34
C LEU A 230 -5.97 -18.21 -20.24
N ALA A 231 -4.80 -18.49 -19.66
CA ALA A 231 -4.34 -19.85 -19.41
C ALA A 231 -5.26 -20.61 -18.44
N GLU A 232 -5.72 -19.96 -17.35
CA GLU A 232 -6.73 -20.53 -16.44
C GLU A 232 -8.01 -20.90 -17.20
N PHE A 233 -8.54 -20.00 -18.04
CA PHE A 233 -9.72 -20.28 -18.86
C PHE A 233 -9.50 -21.46 -19.81
N TYR A 234 -8.36 -21.52 -20.50
CA TYR A 234 -8.02 -22.65 -21.38
C TYR A 234 -7.89 -23.96 -20.61
N SER A 235 -7.30 -23.95 -19.42
CA SER A 235 -7.17 -25.13 -18.57
C SER A 235 -8.53 -25.67 -18.13
N GLN A 236 -9.51 -24.79 -17.85
CA GLN A 236 -10.88 -25.18 -17.50
C GLN A 236 -11.61 -25.90 -18.63
N ILE A 237 -11.30 -25.57 -19.88
CA ILE A 237 -11.83 -26.26 -21.07
C ILE A 237 -10.90 -27.40 -21.58
N GLY A 238 -9.91 -27.80 -20.77
CA GLY A 238 -9.06 -28.97 -21.02
C GLY A 238 -7.83 -28.73 -21.90
N ILE A 239 -7.44 -27.47 -22.13
CA ILE A 239 -6.28 -27.10 -22.96
C ILE A 239 -5.13 -26.64 -22.06
N LEU A 240 -3.98 -27.33 -22.12
CA LEU A 240 -2.75 -26.90 -21.45
C LEU A 240 -2.18 -25.65 -22.13
N ALA A 241 -2.10 -24.54 -21.40
CA ALA A 241 -1.48 -23.30 -21.85
C ALA A 241 -0.25 -22.96 -20.99
N GLU A 242 0.78 -22.37 -21.59
CA GLU A 242 1.88 -21.77 -20.83
C GLU A 242 1.34 -20.54 -20.08
N ASN A 243 1.47 -20.50 -18.75
CA ASN A 243 0.80 -19.49 -17.93
C ASN A 243 1.22 -18.04 -18.25
N VAL A 244 2.50 -17.81 -18.54
CA VAL A 244 3.03 -16.47 -18.87
C VAL A 244 4.20 -16.61 -19.87
N SER A 245 4.19 -15.80 -20.91
CA SER A 245 5.17 -15.83 -22.00
C SER A 245 6.56 -15.39 -21.55
N GLN A 246 7.61 -15.91 -22.22
CA GLN A 246 9.00 -15.54 -21.92
C GLN A 246 9.27 -14.05 -22.16
N PHE A 247 8.59 -13.45 -23.13
CA PHE A 247 8.66 -12.00 -23.37
C PHE A 247 8.17 -11.21 -22.15
N THR A 248 7.02 -11.57 -21.60
CA THR A 248 6.45 -10.93 -20.41
C THR A 248 7.32 -11.12 -19.17
N LYS A 249 7.84 -12.34 -18.96
CA LYS A 249 8.79 -12.64 -17.87
C LYS A 249 10.08 -11.81 -17.97
N ALA A 250 10.65 -11.70 -19.17
CA ALA A 250 11.83 -10.88 -19.41
C ALA A 250 11.52 -9.38 -19.19
N GLY A 251 10.37 -8.90 -19.67
CA GLY A 251 9.92 -7.52 -19.49
C GLY A 251 9.81 -7.12 -18.01
N ILE A 252 9.10 -7.91 -17.20
CA ILE A 252 8.99 -7.70 -15.75
C ILE A 252 10.36 -7.76 -15.08
N SER A 253 11.20 -8.73 -15.43
CA SER A 253 12.51 -8.91 -14.80
C SER A 253 13.43 -7.74 -15.06
N VAL A 254 13.55 -7.30 -16.33
CA VAL A 254 14.45 -6.21 -16.73
C VAL A 254 13.99 -4.88 -16.14
N THR A 255 12.70 -4.57 -16.25
CA THR A 255 12.15 -3.31 -15.71
C THR A 255 12.19 -3.31 -14.17
N GLY A 256 11.90 -4.44 -13.52
CA GLY A 256 11.98 -4.60 -12.07
C GLY A 256 13.41 -4.45 -11.55
N LEU A 257 14.39 -5.07 -12.20
CA LEU A 257 15.80 -4.92 -11.86
C LEU A 257 16.28 -3.48 -12.01
N TYR A 258 15.86 -2.77 -13.06
CA TYR A 258 16.15 -1.34 -13.20
C TYR A 258 15.61 -0.55 -12.00
N LEU A 259 14.34 -0.72 -11.65
CA LEU A 259 13.69 0.02 -10.56
C LEU A 259 14.32 -0.30 -9.20
N PHE A 260 14.73 -1.55 -8.99
CA PHE A 260 15.43 -2.00 -7.79
C PHE A 260 16.81 -1.35 -7.65
N CYS A 261 17.58 -1.27 -8.74
CA CYS A 261 18.99 -0.85 -8.70
C CYS A 261 19.22 0.66 -8.88
N ILE A 262 18.35 1.37 -9.61
CA ILE A 262 18.63 2.73 -10.07
C ILE A 262 18.84 3.73 -8.91
N GLY A 263 18.17 3.54 -7.77
CA GLY A 263 18.38 4.36 -6.58
C GLY A 263 19.82 4.26 -6.05
N GLY A 264 20.35 3.03 -5.92
CA GLY A 264 21.72 2.78 -5.49
C GLY A 264 22.73 3.29 -6.50
N ILE A 265 22.47 3.09 -7.79
CA ILE A 265 23.31 3.65 -8.87
C ILE A 265 23.39 5.18 -8.75
N MET A 266 22.25 5.87 -8.55
CA MET A 266 22.22 7.33 -8.39
C MET A 266 22.90 7.81 -7.09
N GLN A 267 23.01 6.96 -6.07
CA GLN A 267 23.78 7.21 -4.86
C GLN A 267 25.29 7.11 -5.11
N PHE A 268 25.75 6.09 -5.85
CA PHE A 268 27.15 5.93 -6.25
C PHE A 268 27.61 6.97 -7.28
N PHE A 269 26.70 7.46 -8.14
CA PHE A 269 26.96 8.49 -9.12
C PHE A 269 26.09 9.75 -8.86
N PRO A 270 26.47 10.62 -7.89
CA PRO A 270 25.65 11.77 -7.49
C PRO A 270 25.31 12.76 -8.60
N LYS A 271 26.15 12.86 -9.65
CA LYS A 271 25.91 13.74 -10.80
C LYS A 271 24.87 13.21 -11.79
N LEU A 272 24.52 11.92 -11.72
CA LEU A 272 23.62 11.27 -12.67
C LEU A 272 22.20 11.83 -12.56
N GLY A 273 21.70 12.47 -13.62
CA GLY A 273 20.35 13.05 -13.64
C GLY A 273 20.15 14.25 -12.72
N ALA A 274 21.21 14.76 -12.09
CA ALA A 274 21.18 16.04 -11.38
C ALA A 274 21.04 17.16 -12.42
N LYS A 275 20.02 18.02 -12.29
CA LYS A 275 19.97 19.25 -13.09
C LYS A 275 21.15 20.12 -12.64
N ARG A 276 21.99 20.58 -13.58
CA ARG A 276 22.96 21.64 -13.30
C ARG A 276 22.16 22.85 -12.84
N THR A 277 22.32 23.22 -11.58
CA THR A 277 21.99 24.56 -11.07
C THR A 277 22.92 25.57 -11.71
#